data_AF-A0A5J4FYA7-F1
#
_entry.id   AF-A0A5J4FYA7-F1
#
_cell.length_a   1.000
_cell.length_b   1.000
_cell.length_c   1.000
_cell.angle_alpha   90.00
_cell.angle_beta   90.00
_cell.angle_gamma   90.00
#
_symmetry.space_group_name_H-M   'P 1'
#
loop_
_entity.id
_entity.type
_entity.pdbx_description
1 polymer ?
#
loop_
_entity_poly.entity_id
_entity_poly.type
_entity_poly.pdbx_seq_one_letter_code
_entity_poly.pdbx_strand_id
1 'polypeptide(L)'
;MPLATISAAPLGTVENNGTATATLQVSETAGVEVPSKAFNESNITISVSLQYIELKDFNVSLVTGSVLDYFTASYNTASNILLFRQKSNIPANWTGIAEFPINVTKNSTEAQSFNGFNANISALALKTKAVGSAAVFTYTDANVSID
;
A
#
# COMPACT_ATOMS: atom_id res chain seq x y z
N MET A 1 -13.54 -12.47 16.48
CA MET A 1 -12.08 -12.29 16.56
C MET A 1 -11.72 -11.24 15.54
N PRO A 2 -10.89 -10.22 15.87
CA PRO A 2 -10.56 -9.14 14.93
C PRO A 2 -10.03 -9.67 13.60
N LEU A 3 -10.48 -9.09 12.48
CA LEU A 3 -10.08 -9.45 11.13
C LEU A 3 -9.76 -8.20 10.32
N ALA A 4 -8.48 -8.00 10.01
CA ALA A 4 -8.03 -6.95 9.10
C ALA A 4 -7.70 -7.54 7.72
N THR A 5 -8.18 -6.90 6.65
CA THR A 5 -7.92 -7.26 5.26
C THR A 5 -7.36 -6.07 4.49
N ILE A 6 -6.74 -6.36 3.35
CA ILE A 6 -6.27 -5.35 2.39
C ILE A 6 -6.82 -5.63 1.01
N SER A 7 -7.03 -4.55 0.26
CA SER A 7 -7.28 -4.57 -1.18
C SER A 7 -6.58 -3.37 -1.81
N ALA A 8 -6.43 -3.36 -3.13
CA ALA A 8 -5.79 -2.26 -3.85
C ALA A 8 -6.72 -1.80 -4.98
N ALA A 9 -6.73 -0.50 -5.24
CA ALA A 9 -7.45 0.03 -6.40
C ALA A 9 -6.63 -0.20 -7.68
N PRO A 10 -7.28 -0.35 -8.85
CA PRO A 10 -6.57 -0.43 -10.12
C PRO A 10 -5.63 0.76 -10.32
N LEU A 11 -4.46 0.50 -10.91
CA LEU A 11 -3.50 1.52 -11.32
C LEU A 11 -3.63 1.69 -12.83
N GLY A 12 -4.00 2.89 -13.29
CA GLY A 12 -4.03 3.21 -14.72
C GLY A 12 -2.65 3.12 -15.35
N THR A 13 -2.58 3.04 -16.68
CA THR A 13 -1.30 3.17 -17.40
C THR A 13 -0.66 4.51 -17.08
N VAL A 14 0.67 4.54 -17.05
CA VAL A 14 1.45 5.75 -16.71
C VAL A 14 2.30 6.11 -17.91
N GLU A 15 2.54 7.40 -18.17
CA GLU A 15 3.49 7.79 -19.22
C GLU A 15 4.90 7.24 -18.93
N ASN A 16 5.72 7.12 -19.98
CA ASN A 16 7.13 6.79 -19.85
C ASN A 16 7.86 7.75 -18.91
N ASN A 17 8.46 7.22 -17.84
CA ASN A 17 9.05 8.01 -16.74
C ASN A 17 8.06 8.97 -16.04
N GLY A 18 6.75 8.74 -16.18
CA GLY A 18 5.70 9.57 -15.61
C GLY A 18 5.44 9.31 -14.13
N THR A 19 4.38 9.93 -13.63
CA THR A 19 3.94 9.81 -12.23
C THR A 19 2.48 9.40 -12.14
N ALA A 20 2.09 8.70 -11.08
CA ALA A 20 0.71 8.33 -10.80
C ALA A 20 0.45 8.30 -9.29
N THR A 21 -0.79 7.97 -8.90
CA THR A 21 -1.16 7.72 -7.50
C THR A 21 -1.65 6.29 -7.36
N ALA A 22 -1.00 5.53 -6.48
CA ALA A 22 -1.42 4.19 -6.11
C ALA A 22 -2.29 4.24 -4.84
N THR A 23 -3.27 3.33 -4.74
CA THR A 23 -4.22 3.31 -3.62
C THR A 23 -4.31 1.91 -3.01
N LEU A 24 -4.23 1.86 -1.68
CA LEU A 24 -4.43 0.67 -0.87
C LEU A 24 -5.61 0.91 0.09
N GLN A 25 -6.55 -0.01 0.15
CA GLN A 25 -7.63 -0.01 1.13
C GLN A 25 -7.35 -1.03 2.24
N VAL A 26 -7.63 -0.64 3.47
CA VAL A 26 -7.60 -1.50 4.66
C VAL A 26 -9.00 -1.59 5.24
N SER A 27 -9.42 -2.75 5.72
CA SER A 27 -10.74 -2.92 6.33
C SER A 27 -10.72 -3.88 7.51
N GLU A 28 -11.44 -3.52 8.59
CA GLU A 28 -11.82 -4.43 9.67
C GLU A 28 -13.21 -4.97 9.37
N THR A 29 -13.38 -6.29 9.30
CA THR A 29 -14.63 -6.90 8.80
C THR A 29 -15.27 -7.92 9.75
N ALA A 30 -14.69 -8.14 10.94
CA ALA A 30 -15.26 -9.01 11.95
C ALA A 30 -16.12 -8.28 12.98
N GLY A 31 -16.20 -6.95 12.93
CA GLY A 31 -16.97 -6.13 13.87
C GLY A 31 -16.35 -6.11 15.26
N VAL A 32 -15.04 -6.30 15.36
CA VAL A 32 -14.30 -6.29 16.63
C VAL A 32 -13.07 -5.42 16.49
N GLU A 33 -12.87 -4.50 17.42
CA GLU A 33 -11.71 -3.60 17.46
C GLU A 33 -10.39 -4.38 17.34
N VAL A 34 -9.49 -3.90 16.47
CA VAL A 34 -8.14 -4.46 16.33
C VAL A 34 -7.20 -3.70 17.28
N PRO A 35 -6.64 -4.35 18.32
CA PRO A 35 -5.73 -3.68 19.24
C PRO A 35 -4.45 -3.26 18.53
N SER A 36 -3.90 -2.11 18.90
CA SER A 36 -2.72 -1.51 18.26
C SER A 36 -1.41 -2.25 18.50
N LYS A 37 -1.33 -2.98 19.62
CA LYS A 37 -0.11 -3.67 20.05
C LYS A 37 -0.35 -5.15 20.34
N ALA A 38 0.68 -5.92 20.08
CA ALA A 38 0.82 -7.31 20.50
C ALA A 38 2.26 -7.51 21.00
N PHE A 39 2.45 -8.08 22.19
CA PHE A 39 3.79 -8.31 22.76
C PHE A 39 4.69 -7.05 22.74
N ASN A 40 4.12 -5.88 23.09
CA ASN A 40 4.76 -4.55 23.02
C ASN A 40 5.16 -4.01 21.64
N GLU A 41 4.92 -4.75 20.56
CA GLU A 41 5.15 -4.33 19.18
C GLU A 41 3.85 -3.94 18.48
N SER A 42 3.92 -3.27 17.33
CA SER A 42 2.75 -3.02 16.47
C SER A 42 2.06 -4.34 16.12
N ASN A 43 0.74 -4.42 16.32
CA ASN A 43 0.00 -5.63 16.04
C ASN A 43 -0.11 -5.88 14.53
N ILE A 44 -0.61 -4.90 13.77
CA ILE A 44 -0.71 -4.98 12.30
C ILE A 44 0.48 -4.31 11.64
N THR A 45 1.05 -4.99 10.64
CA THR A 45 2.01 -4.41 9.70
C THR A 45 1.53 -4.65 8.27
N ILE A 46 1.61 -3.63 7.42
CA ILE A 46 1.37 -3.75 5.98
C ILE A 46 2.65 -3.39 5.24
N SER A 47 3.15 -4.32 4.43
CA SER A 47 4.34 -4.14 3.60
C SER A 47 3.93 -4.05 2.14
N VAL A 48 4.31 -2.96 1.48
CA VAL A 48 4.03 -2.69 0.06
C VAL A 48 5.36 -2.67 -0.69
N SER A 49 5.63 -3.73 -1.46
CA SER A 49 6.79 -3.84 -2.33
C SER A 49 6.46 -3.24 -3.70
N LEU A 50 7.22 -2.22 -4.08
CA LEU A 50 7.03 -1.50 -5.34
C LEU A 50 7.90 -2.13 -6.45
N GLN A 51 7.33 -2.28 -7.63
CA GLN A 51 7.98 -2.88 -8.80
C GLN A 51 7.91 -1.92 -9.99
N TYR A 52 9.09 -1.56 -10.52
CA TYR A 52 9.27 -0.62 -11.65
C TYR A 52 8.67 0.77 -11.41
N ILE A 53 8.27 1.03 -10.17
CA ILE A 53 7.83 2.30 -9.62
C ILE A 53 8.51 2.48 -8.27
N GLU A 54 8.57 3.72 -7.81
CA GLU A 54 9.04 4.09 -6.48
C GLU A 54 8.13 5.15 -5.87
N LEU A 55 8.18 5.32 -4.56
CA LEU A 55 7.47 6.43 -3.91
C LEU A 55 8.01 7.76 -4.44
N LYS A 56 7.10 8.66 -4.87
CA LYS A 56 7.46 9.94 -5.45
C LYS A 56 8.41 10.72 -4.54
N ASP A 57 9.53 11.12 -5.12
CA ASP A 57 10.62 11.88 -4.47
C ASP A 57 11.14 11.22 -3.18
N PHE A 58 10.94 9.90 -3.05
CA PHE A 58 11.22 9.13 -1.83
C PHE A 58 10.56 9.68 -0.56
N ASN A 59 9.48 10.47 -0.73
CA ASN A 59 8.96 11.32 0.32
C ASN A 59 7.68 10.74 0.93
N VAL A 60 7.82 10.13 2.11
CA VAL A 60 6.69 9.54 2.84
C VAL A 60 5.64 10.56 3.31
N SER A 61 5.99 11.85 3.39
CA SER A 61 5.00 12.89 3.74
C SER A 61 3.96 13.13 2.65
N LEU A 62 4.19 12.61 1.44
CA LEU A 62 3.21 12.67 0.35
C LEU A 62 2.17 11.55 0.42
N VAL A 63 2.33 10.57 1.32
CA VAL A 63 1.32 9.54 1.57
C VAL A 63 0.16 10.19 2.32
N THR A 64 -1.08 9.94 1.88
CA THR A 64 -2.30 10.51 2.46
C THR A 64 -3.37 9.44 2.67
N GLY A 65 -4.51 9.83 3.26
CA GLY A 65 -5.67 8.95 3.46
C GLY A 65 -5.89 8.53 4.92
N SER A 66 -7.10 8.03 5.21
CA SER A 66 -7.56 7.71 6.57
C SER A 66 -6.83 6.54 7.22
N VAL A 67 -6.09 5.72 6.46
CA VAL A 67 -5.17 4.71 7.03
C VAL A 67 -4.13 5.36 7.95
N LEU A 68 -3.75 6.62 7.70
CA LEU A 68 -2.75 7.32 8.53
C LEU A 68 -3.26 7.72 9.92
N ASP A 69 -4.57 7.62 10.20
CA ASP A 69 -5.09 7.78 11.56
C ASP A 69 -4.65 6.62 12.45
N TYR A 70 -4.48 5.44 11.87
CA TYR A 70 -4.20 4.18 12.57
C TYR A 70 -2.81 3.61 12.34
N PHE A 71 -2.12 4.10 11.32
CA PHE A 71 -0.79 3.63 10.94
C PHE A 71 0.22 4.77 10.84
N THR A 72 1.48 4.44 11.06
CA THR A 72 2.63 5.26 10.68
C THR A 72 3.24 4.67 9.42
N ALA A 73 3.34 5.47 8.36
CA ALA A 73 4.02 5.10 7.12
C ALA A 73 5.53 5.38 7.23
N SER A 74 6.33 4.52 6.61
CA SER A 74 7.78 4.67 6.47
C SER A 74 8.22 4.07 5.15
N TYR A 75 9.29 4.57 4.54
CA TYR A 75 9.74 4.12 3.23
C TYR A 75 11.21 3.75 3.26
N ASN A 76 11.55 2.55 2.75
CA ASN A 76 12.92 2.08 2.61
C ASN A 76 13.30 2.10 1.13
N THR A 77 14.18 3.03 0.75
CA THR A 77 14.65 3.21 -0.63
C THR A 77 15.51 2.05 -1.13
N ALA A 78 16.28 1.40 -0.25
CA ALA A 78 17.17 0.30 -0.63
C ALA A 78 16.39 -0.96 -1.00
N SER A 79 15.28 -1.25 -0.30
CA SER A 79 14.43 -2.40 -0.60
C SER A 79 13.20 -2.05 -1.44
N ASN A 80 12.96 -0.78 -1.75
CA ASN A 80 11.76 -0.27 -2.45
C ASN A 80 10.44 -0.70 -1.77
N ILE A 81 10.38 -0.56 -0.44
CA ILE A 81 9.24 -0.98 0.39
C ILE A 81 8.63 0.21 1.13
N LEU A 82 7.34 0.45 0.92
CA LEU A 82 6.50 1.32 1.76
C LEU A 82 5.84 0.47 2.85
N LEU A 83 6.05 0.86 4.10
CA LEU A 83 5.71 0.07 5.27
C LEU A 83 4.80 0.87 6.21
N PHE A 84 3.63 0.30 6.53
CA PHE A 84 2.68 0.85 7.49
C PHE A 84 2.71 0.02 8.77
N ARG A 85 3.02 0.65 9.90
CA ARG A 85 2.97 0.04 11.23
C ARG A 85 1.82 0.63 12.03
N GLN A 86 0.98 -0.21 12.60
CA GLN A 86 -0.15 0.24 13.41
C GLN A 86 0.33 1.03 14.63
N LYS A 87 -0.31 2.17 14.90
CA LYS A 87 -0.03 3.07 16.04
C LYS A 87 -1.22 3.25 17.00
N SER A 88 -2.45 2.98 16.56
CA SER A 88 -3.67 3.11 17.38
C SER A 88 -4.68 2.01 17.04
N ASN A 89 -5.67 1.81 17.90
CA ASN A 89 -6.66 0.74 17.74
C ASN A 89 -7.55 1.04 16.54
N ILE A 90 -7.77 0.03 15.68
CA ILE A 90 -8.67 0.16 14.53
C ILE A 90 -10.08 -0.17 15.01
N PRO A 91 -11.06 0.74 14.85
CA PRO A 91 -12.44 0.49 15.28
C PRO A 91 -13.06 -0.71 14.57
N ALA A 92 -14.06 -1.30 15.22
CA ALA A 92 -14.91 -2.32 14.60
C ALA A 92 -15.58 -1.78 13.32
N ASN A 93 -15.63 -2.59 12.27
CA ASN A 93 -16.21 -2.29 10.95
C ASN A 93 -15.59 -1.06 10.25
N TRP A 94 -14.36 -0.70 10.60
CA TRP A 94 -13.68 0.44 10.00
C TRP A 94 -13.12 0.10 8.62
N THR A 95 -13.24 1.05 7.68
CA THR A 95 -12.60 1.00 6.37
C THR A 95 -11.89 2.31 6.09
N GLY A 96 -10.69 2.24 5.52
CA GLY A 96 -9.95 3.42 5.10
C GLY A 96 -8.99 3.14 3.96
N ILE A 97 -8.44 4.21 3.40
CA ILE A 97 -7.52 4.16 2.26
C ILE A 97 -6.19 4.83 2.60
N ALA A 98 -5.14 4.36 1.94
CA ALA A 98 -3.85 5.03 1.82
C ALA A 98 -3.60 5.31 0.34
N GLU A 99 -3.35 6.57 0.02
CA GLU A 99 -2.97 7.03 -1.32
C GLU A 99 -1.51 7.45 -1.27
N PHE A 100 -0.70 6.93 -2.18
CA PHE A 100 0.73 7.23 -2.25
C PHE A 100 1.14 7.53 -3.70
N PRO A 101 1.70 8.72 -3.97
CA PRO A 101 2.16 9.07 -5.30
C PRO A 101 3.44 8.31 -5.64
N ILE A 102 3.57 7.93 -6.91
CA ILE A 102 4.68 7.13 -7.42
C ILE A 102 5.32 7.77 -8.65
N ASN A 103 6.60 7.46 -8.86
CA ASN A 103 7.33 7.72 -10.10
C ASN A 103 7.63 6.39 -10.79
N VAL A 104 7.56 6.36 -12.13
CA VAL A 104 8.04 5.22 -12.90
C VAL A 104 9.56 5.22 -12.93
N THR A 105 10.19 4.12 -12.48
CA THR A 105 11.65 3.95 -12.50
C THR A 105 12.12 3.12 -13.69
N LYS A 106 11.23 2.31 -14.25
CA LYS A 106 11.49 1.51 -15.44
C LYS A 106 10.21 1.32 -16.24
N ASN A 107 10.26 1.64 -17.52
CA ASN A 107 9.15 1.41 -18.43
C ASN A 107 8.90 -0.10 -18.61
N SER A 108 7.63 -0.49 -18.75
CA SER A 108 7.26 -1.85 -19.12
C SER A 108 6.21 -1.84 -20.24
N THR A 109 6.17 -2.90 -21.03
CA THR A 109 5.21 -3.05 -22.11
C THR A 109 3.93 -3.69 -21.59
N GLU A 110 2.84 -3.58 -22.36
CA GLU A 110 1.58 -4.25 -22.06
C GLU A 110 1.75 -5.76 -21.81
N ALA A 111 2.61 -6.42 -22.58
CA ALA A 111 2.90 -7.85 -22.43
C ALA A 111 3.58 -8.23 -21.10
N GLN A 112 4.27 -7.29 -20.46
CA GLN A 112 5.00 -7.51 -19.22
C GLN A 112 4.29 -6.94 -18.00
N SER A 113 3.63 -5.78 -18.13
CA SER A 113 2.86 -5.08 -17.11
C SER A 113 3.49 -5.18 -15.71
N PHE A 114 4.71 -4.65 -15.55
CA PHE A 114 5.46 -4.75 -14.29
C PHE A 114 5.39 -3.50 -13.42
N ASN A 115 4.81 -2.41 -13.90
CA ASN A 115 4.67 -1.18 -13.13
C ASN A 115 3.56 -1.38 -12.09
N GLY A 116 3.91 -1.46 -10.82
CA GLY A 116 2.90 -1.78 -9.81
C GLY A 116 3.47 -2.11 -8.45
N PHE A 117 2.65 -2.78 -7.64
CA PHE A 117 3.04 -3.15 -6.29
C PHE A 117 2.35 -4.43 -5.81
N ASN A 118 3.03 -5.09 -4.87
CA ASN A 118 2.46 -6.16 -4.05
C ASN A 118 2.39 -5.68 -2.60
N ALA A 119 1.19 -5.66 -2.03
CA ALA A 119 0.93 -5.38 -0.64
C ALA A 119 0.62 -6.66 0.12
N ASN A 120 1.14 -6.80 1.33
CA ASN A 120 0.87 -7.91 2.24
C ASN A 120 0.57 -7.36 3.63
N ILE A 121 -0.45 -7.92 4.29
CA ILE A 121 -0.80 -7.60 5.67
C ILE A 121 -0.46 -8.76 6.59
N SER A 122 0.10 -8.47 7.76
CA SER A 122 0.36 -9.45 8.81
C SER A 122 -0.06 -8.94 10.18
N ALA A 123 -0.36 -9.88 11.07
CA ALA A 123 -0.71 -9.63 12.46
C ALA A 123 0.26 -10.39 13.36
N LEU A 124 0.67 -9.76 14.45
CA LEU A 124 1.53 -10.38 15.44
C LEU A 124 0.72 -11.09 16.54
N ALA A 125 -0.44 -10.57 16.94
CA ALA A 125 -1.28 -11.22 17.94
C ALA A 125 -1.90 -12.52 17.38
N LEU A 126 -1.75 -13.64 18.12
CA LEU A 126 -2.38 -14.92 17.79
C LEU A 126 -3.92 -14.87 17.70
N LYS A 127 -4.53 -13.85 18.33
CA LYS A 127 -5.98 -13.60 18.31
C LYS A 127 -6.38 -12.46 17.38
N THR A 128 -5.50 -12.00 16.48
CA THR A 128 -5.85 -11.09 15.39
C THR A 128 -5.60 -11.80 14.08
N LYS A 129 -6.61 -11.88 13.21
CA LYS A 129 -6.40 -12.34 11.84
C LYS A 129 -6.07 -11.14 10.97
N ALA A 130 -4.89 -11.14 10.38
CA ALA A 130 -4.57 -10.32 9.22
C ALA A 130 -4.39 -11.27 8.05
N VAL A 131 -5.28 -11.21 7.08
CA VAL A 131 -5.26 -12.12 5.94
C VAL A 131 -5.48 -11.30 4.69
N GLY A 132 -4.51 -11.34 3.79
CA GLY A 132 -4.62 -10.66 2.51
C GLY A 132 -3.28 -10.36 1.87
N SER A 133 -3.23 -10.56 0.57
CA SER A 133 -2.30 -9.87 -0.31
C SER A 133 -3.13 -9.10 -1.34
N ALA A 134 -2.63 -7.95 -1.77
CA ALA A 134 -3.21 -7.18 -2.84
C ALA A 134 -2.10 -6.86 -3.84
N ALA A 135 -2.34 -7.13 -5.11
CA ALA A 135 -1.38 -6.90 -6.16
C ALA A 135 -2.05 -6.15 -7.30
N VAL A 136 -1.43 -5.06 -7.74
CA VAL A 136 -1.91 -4.25 -8.85
C VAL A 136 -0.73 -3.90 -9.72
N PHE A 137 -0.89 -4.15 -11.01
CA PHE A 137 0.13 -3.92 -12.02
C PHE A 137 -0.47 -3.34 -13.30
N THR A 138 0.36 -2.56 -13.97
CA THR A 138 0.07 -1.87 -15.23
C THR A 138 1.37 -1.78 -16.03
N TYR A 139 1.31 -1.07 -17.15
CA TYR A 139 2.44 -0.80 -18.03
C TYR A 139 2.57 0.70 -18.29
N THR A 140 3.69 1.07 -18.91
CA THR A 140 3.88 2.44 -19.38
C THR A 140 3.29 2.61 -20.76
N ASP A 141 2.50 3.66 -20.94
CA ASP A 141 2.05 4.08 -22.27
C ASP A 141 3.19 4.81 -22.99
N ALA A 142 3.33 4.54 -24.29
CA ALA A 142 4.41 5.03 -25.12
C ALA A 142 4.28 6.51 -25.49
N ASN A 143 3.17 7.17 -25.16
CA ASN A 143 2.76 8.43 -25.78
C ASN A 143 3.82 9.55 -25.71
N VAL A 144 4.52 9.71 -26.84
CA VAL A 144 5.06 10.96 -27.34
C VAL A 144 4.19 11.32 -28.54
N SER A 145 3.06 12.01 -28.31
CA SER A 145 2.38 12.76 -29.37
C SER A 145 2.88 14.20 -29.26
N ILE A 146 3.85 14.52 -30.10
CA ILE A 146 4.14 15.90 -30.48
C ILE A 146 3.47 16.03 -31.84
N ASP A 147 2.18 16.38 -31.85
CA ASP A 147 1.54 16.95 -33.03
C ASP A 147 1.70 18.48 -32.99
#